data_AF-A0A1G1N108-F1
#
_entry.id   AF-A0A1G1N108-F1
#
_cell.length_a   1.000
_cell.length_b   1.000
_cell.length_c   1.000
_cell.angle_alpha   90.00
_cell.angle_beta   90.00
_cell.angle_gamma   90.00
#
_symmetry.space_group_name_H-M   'P 1'
#
loop_
_entity.id
_entity.type
_entity.pdbx_description
1 polymer ?
#
loop_
_entity_poly.entity_id
_entity_poly.type
_entity_poly.pdbx_seq_one_letter_code
_entity_poly.pdbx_strand_id
1 'polypeptide(L)'
;MKSTKDYSIFRDFSSNREVDHKHVNKLVQAIQKRNLLHVNPIVVDHEMRVIDGQHRLAAAKLLKVDIYYVQDSINRKDISMLNSNQKNWTAMDYINFYTIEKNSSFMQLSSLIKHYPEMAVSALLVLSNSEGRRDIVQLKDGYLDVLNIDHCRKVCDTCKDLSRRYGAGFVFDSRFPLALSKALSTEGFRIERLIEQIDLSPRDFVRCHTKEQYLDMIEEIFNRQLSRNKIRLT
;
A
#
# COMPACT_ATOMS: atom_id res chain seq x y z
N MET A 1 -22.98 28.33 -1.78
CA MET A 1 -21.79 28.36 -0.91
C MET A 1 -22.15 29.03 0.41
N LYS A 2 -21.74 28.48 1.55
CA LYS A 2 -22.00 29.00 2.90
C LYS A 2 -20.67 29.14 3.64
N SER A 3 -20.61 29.97 4.69
CA SER A 3 -19.42 30.11 5.55
C SER A 3 -19.80 30.04 7.03
N THR A 4 -18.87 29.57 7.86
CA THR A 4 -19.04 29.49 9.32
C THR A 4 -17.70 29.53 10.05
N LYS A 5 -17.71 29.89 11.34
CA LYS A 5 -16.62 29.61 12.31
C LYS A 5 -16.98 28.52 13.30
N ASP A 6 -18.23 28.06 13.30
CA ASP A 6 -18.63 26.90 14.07
C ASP A 6 -18.16 25.64 13.35
N TYR A 7 -16.99 25.14 13.73
CA TYR A 7 -16.43 23.91 13.17
C TYR A 7 -17.12 22.64 13.71
N SER A 8 -17.96 22.75 14.75
CA SER A 8 -18.60 21.58 15.38
C SER A 8 -19.71 20.98 14.52
N ILE A 9 -20.21 21.73 13.54
CA ILE A 9 -21.21 21.25 12.58
C ILE A 9 -20.64 20.24 11.59
N PHE A 10 -19.32 20.22 11.40
CA PHE A 10 -18.67 19.31 10.46
C PHE A 10 -18.34 17.99 11.12
N ARG A 11 -18.64 16.90 10.41
CA ARG A 11 -18.35 15.53 10.83
C ARG A 11 -17.31 14.92 9.91
N ASP A 12 -16.49 14.03 10.46
CA ASP A 12 -15.56 13.24 9.66
C ASP A 12 -16.27 11.99 9.13
N PHE A 13 -15.89 11.54 7.93
CA PHE A 13 -16.15 10.13 7.57
C PHE A 13 -15.17 9.26 8.33
N SER A 14 -15.64 8.12 8.85
CA SER A 14 -14.75 7.10 9.42
C SER A 14 -13.69 6.64 8.43
N SER A 15 -13.98 6.71 7.13
CA SER A 15 -13.11 6.29 6.04
C SER A 15 -12.26 7.42 5.43
N ASN A 16 -12.35 8.65 5.94
CA ASN A 16 -11.49 9.74 5.48
C ASN A 16 -10.01 9.45 5.79
N ARG A 17 -9.13 9.94 4.91
CA ARG A 17 -7.68 9.87 5.12
C ARG A 17 -7.30 10.57 6.41
N GLU A 18 -6.26 10.08 7.07
CA GLU A 18 -5.69 10.77 8.21
C GLU A 18 -5.17 12.17 7.81
N VAL A 19 -5.36 13.15 8.69
CA VAL A 19 -4.96 14.54 8.42
C VAL A 19 -3.45 14.68 8.56
N ASP A 20 -2.74 14.69 7.42
CA ASP A 20 -1.31 15.04 7.35
C ASP A 20 -1.00 16.44 7.94
N HIS A 21 -0.45 16.46 9.15
CA HIS A 21 -0.06 17.67 9.87
C HIS A 21 0.98 18.53 9.13
N LYS A 22 1.89 17.93 8.33
CA LYS A 22 2.84 18.72 7.52
C LYS A 22 2.10 19.50 6.45
N HIS A 23 1.09 18.89 5.83
CA HIS A 23 0.25 19.59 4.86
C HIS A 23 -0.61 20.67 5.50
N VAL A 24 -1.19 20.40 6.67
CA VAL A 24 -1.93 21.41 7.45
C VAL A 24 -1.03 22.60 7.77
N ASN A 25 0.19 22.39 8.26
CA ASN A 25 1.11 23.48 8.58
C ASN A 25 1.46 24.35 7.35
N LYS A 26 1.63 23.74 6.17
CA LYS A 26 1.79 24.48 4.91
C LYS A 26 0.55 25.33 4.58
N LEU A 27 -0.65 24.77 4.77
CA LEU A 27 -1.90 25.52 4.56
C LEU A 27 -2.05 26.65 5.57
N VAL A 28 -1.70 26.44 6.83
CA VAL A 28 -1.70 27.48 7.88
C VAL A 28 -0.82 28.66 7.46
N GLN A 29 0.42 28.41 7.03
CA GLN A 29 1.32 29.46 6.53
C GLN A 29 0.75 30.18 5.31
N ALA A 30 0.15 29.45 4.37
CA ALA A 30 -0.46 30.03 3.18
C ALA A 30 -1.66 30.93 3.52
N ILE A 31 -2.54 30.48 4.42
CA ILE A 31 -3.72 31.22 4.86
C ILE A 31 -3.32 32.49 5.62
N GLN A 32 -2.31 32.41 6.49
CA GLN A 32 -1.76 33.58 7.20
C GLN A 32 -1.19 34.63 6.24
N LYS A 33 -0.50 34.18 5.18
CA LYS A 33 0.02 35.08 4.14
C LYS A 33 -1.12 35.72 3.33
N ARG A 34 -2.12 34.91 2.95
CA ARG A 34 -3.32 35.37 2.24
C ARG A 34 -4.45 34.33 2.37
N ASN A 35 -5.53 34.70 3.05
CA ASN A 35 -6.66 33.79 3.24
C ASN A 35 -7.52 33.70 1.96
N LEU A 36 -7.40 32.59 1.24
CA LEU A 36 -8.16 32.29 0.02
C LEU A 36 -9.12 31.10 0.18
N LEU A 37 -9.53 30.77 1.41
CA LEU A 37 -10.42 29.64 1.68
C LEU A 37 -11.79 29.75 0.97
N HIS A 38 -12.25 30.96 0.67
CA HIS A 38 -13.48 31.19 -0.10
C HIS A 38 -13.38 30.78 -1.57
N VAL A 39 -12.17 30.76 -2.14
CA VAL A 39 -11.94 30.39 -3.55
C VAL A 39 -12.06 28.88 -3.73
N ASN A 40 -11.70 28.12 -2.70
CA ASN A 40 -11.76 26.66 -2.71
C ASN A 40 -12.48 26.18 -1.44
N PRO A 41 -13.83 26.23 -1.42
CA PRO A 41 -14.62 25.76 -0.29
C PRO A 41 -14.45 24.26 -0.08
N ILE A 42 -14.69 23.79 1.14
CA ILE A 42 -14.77 22.35 1.43
C ILE A 42 -16.09 21.79 0.88
N VAL A 43 -16.09 20.50 0.54
CA VAL A 43 -17.30 19.81 0.07
C VAL A 43 -17.82 18.94 1.20
N VAL A 44 -19.12 19.06 1.49
CA VAL A 44 -19.78 18.28 2.54
C VAL A 44 -21.05 17.63 2.00
N ASP A 45 -21.49 16.55 2.62
CA ASP A 45 -22.76 15.93 2.26
C ASP A 45 -23.97 16.53 3.01
N HIS A 46 -25.14 15.94 2.82
CA HIS A 46 -26.38 16.35 3.49
C HIS A 46 -26.34 16.26 5.03
N GLU A 47 -25.46 15.43 5.60
CA GLU A 47 -25.26 15.27 7.05
C GLU A 47 -24.06 16.10 7.58
N MET A 48 -23.52 17.01 6.77
CA MET A 48 -22.33 17.82 7.08
C MET A 48 -21.05 16.99 7.28
N ARG A 49 -20.99 15.78 6.71
CA ARG A 49 -19.76 14.98 6.67
C ARG A 49 -18.83 15.54 5.59
N VAL A 50 -17.56 15.74 5.91
CA VAL A 50 -16.57 16.37 5.02
C VAL A 50 -16.11 15.38 3.95
N ILE A 51 -16.53 15.60 2.71
CA ILE A 51 -16.17 14.79 1.53
C ILE A 51 -14.77 15.15 1.03
N ASP A 52 -14.48 16.46 0.93
CA ASP A 52 -13.19 17.00 0.47
C ASP A 52 -12.84 18.27 1.26
N GLY A 53 -11.54 18.50 1.45
CA GLY A 53 -11.02 19.68 2.13
C GLY A 53 -10.75 19.52 3.63
N GLN A 54 -10.61 18.28 4.12
CA GLN A 54 -10.30 18.00 5.54
C GLN A 54 -9.07 18.77 6.07
N HIS A 55 -7.99 18.89 5.30
CA HIS A 55 -6.80 19.65 5.73
C HIS A 55 -7.05 21.16 5.76
N ARG A 56 -7.92 21.68 4.86
CA ARG A 56 -8.36 23.08 4.86
C ARG A 56 -9.23 23.37 6.08
N LEU A 57 -10.16 22.47 6.40
CA LEU A 57 -10.95 22.56 7.63
C LEU A 57 -10.06 22.54 8.87
N ALA A 58 -9.09 21.62 8.94
CA ALA A 58 -8.14 21.55 10.05
C ALA A 58 -7.29 22.82 10.19
N ALA A 59 -6.76 23.35 9.07
CA ALA A 59 -5.98 24.60 9.08
C ALA A 59 -6.84 25.82 9.49
N ALA A 60 -8.07 25.91 9.00
CA ALA A 60 -9.01 26.97 9.39
C ALA A 60 -9.34 26.90 10.88
N LYS A 61 -9.56 25.69 11.43
CA LYS A 61 -9.80 25.45 12.86
C LYS A 61 -8.62 25.89 13.73
N LEU A 62 -7.38 25.62 13.31
CA LEU A 62 -6.18 26.08 14.02
C LEU A 62 -6.05 27.61 14.01
N LEU A 63 -6.39 28.25 12.90
CA LEU A 63 -6.30 29.71 12.73
C LEU A 63 -7.55 30.48 13.22
N LYS A 64 -8.63 29.77 13.56
CA LYS A 64 -9.92 30.36 13.97
C LYS A 64 -10.50 31.34 12.92
N VAL A 65 -10.30 31.04 11.65
CA VAL A 65 -10.81 31.81 10.49
C VAL A 65 -12.04 31.16 9.88
N ASP A 66 -12.86 31.95 9.16
CA ASP A 66 -14.03 31.42 8.47
C ASP A 66 -13.65 30.30 7.49
N ILE A 67 -14.43 29.21 7.54
CA ILE A 67 -14.37 28.13 6.57
C ILE A 67 -15.59 28.21 5.65
N TYR A 68 -15.37 28.01 4.36
CA TYR A 68 -16.39 28.06 3.33
C TYR A 68 -16.70 26.64 2.87
N TYR A 69 -17.98 26.32 2.66
CA TYR A 69 -18.41 24.99 2.26
C TYR A 69 -19.54 25.01 1.23
N VAL A 70 -19.60 23.94 0.46
CA VAL A 70 -20.70 23.62 -0.46
C VAL A 70 -21.25 22.25 -0.10
N GLN A 71 -22.56 22.11 -0.19
CA GLN A 71 -23.25 20.87 0.10
C GLN A 71 -23.53 20.16 -1.22
N ASP A 72 -23.15 18.90 -1.32
CA ASP A 72 -23.28 18.13 -2.54
C ASP A 72 -23.94 16.77 -2.28
N SER A 73 -24.61 16.24 -3.30
CA SER A 73 -25.38 14.99 -3.28
C SER A 73 -24.52 13.78 -3.68
N ILE A 74 -23.20 13.95 -3.71
CA ILE A 74 -22.19 12.98 -4.12
C ILE A 74 -22.35 11.69 -3.31
N ASN A 75 -22.42 10.55 -4.02
CA ASN A 75 -22.51 9.23 -3.40
C ASN A 75 -21.13 8.82 -2.85
N ARG A 76 -21.06 7.96 -1.82
CA ARG A 76 -19.77 7.57 -1.20
C ARG A 76 -18.75 7.00 -2.20
N LYS A 77 -19.23 6.35 -3.27
CA LYS A 77 -18.39 5.85 -4.36
C LYS A 77 -17.68 6.97 -5.13
N ASP A 78 -18.31 8.12 -5.25
CA ASP A 78 -17.78 9.29 -5.97
C ASP A 78 -16.71 10.04 -5.16
N ILE A 79 -16.66 9.84 -3.83
CA ILE A 79 -15.65 10.41 -2.92
C ILE A 79 -14.24 9.90 -3.26
N SER A 80 -14.11 8.61 -3.58
CA SER A 80 -12.84 8.01 -4.07
C SER A 80 -12.42 8.66 -5.40
N MET A 81 -13.37 8.87 -6.31
CA MET A 81 -13.12 9.49 -7.61
C MET A 81 -12.69 10.97 -7.49
N LEU A 82 -13.37 11.76 -6.66
CA LEU A 82 -13.07 13.19 -6.48
C LEU A 82 -11.71 13.42 -5.82
N ASN A 83 -11.38 12.64 -4.78
CA ASN A 83 -10.10 12.78 -4.12
C ASN A 83 -8.92 12.29 -4.97
N SER A 84 -9.17 11.38 -5.93
CA SER A 84 -8.16 10.93 -6.90
C SER A 84 -7.69 12.06 -7.82
N ASN A 85 -8.53 13.06 -8.09
CA ASN A 85 -8.19 14.18 -8.98
C ASN A 85 -7.41 15.31 -8.29
N GLN A 86 -7.42 15.41 -6.95
CA GLN A 86 -6.73 16.49 -6.22
C GLN A 86 -5.40 16.07 -5.59
N LYS A 87 -5.25 14.80 -5.15
CA LYS A 87 -3.99 14.25 -4.63
C LYS A 87 -3.99 12.72 -4.72
N ASN A 88 -3.11 12.14 -5.56
CA ASN A 88 -3.04 10.70 -5.82
C ASN A 88 -3.06 9.88 -4.52
N TRP A 89 -4.08 9.03 -4.36
CA TRP A 89 -4.14 8.03 -3.29
C TRP A 89 -3.02 7.02 -3.40
N THR A 90 -2.37 6.77 -2.27
CA THR A 90 -1.46 5.66 -2.13
C THR A 90 -2.27 4.37 -2.13
N ALA A 91 -1.64 3.23 -2.43
CA ALA A 91 -2.31 1.94 -2.27
C ALA A 91 -2.84 1.75 -0.84
N MET A 92 -2.10 2.21 0.16
CA MET A 92 -2.49 2.06 1.56
C MET A 92 -3.75 2.88 1.89
N ASP A 93 -3.93 4.05 1.28
CA ASP A 93 -5.14 4.87 1.43
C ASP A 93 -6.37 4.08 0.95
N TYR A 94 -6.30 3.48 -0.25
CA TYR A 94 -7.39 2.65 -0.79
C TYR A 94 -7.65 1.43 0.10
N ILE A 95 -6.58 0.76 0.55
CA ILE A 95 -6.71 -0.41 1.42
C ILE A 95 -7.44 -0.06 2.72
N ASN A 96 -7.05 1.04 3.36
CA ASN A 96 -7.68 1.49 4.60
C ASN A 96 -9.14 1.87 4.37
N PHE A 97 -9.42 2.68 3.35
CA PHE A 97 -10.79 3.09 3.00
C PHE A 97 -11.71 1.89 2.80
N TYR A 98 -11.36 0.97 1.91
CA TYR A 98 -12.21 -0.18 1.60
C TYR A 98 -12.27 -1.21 2.73
N THR A 99 -11.26 -1.27 3.60
CA THR A 99 -11.33 -2.08 4.84
C THR A 99 -12.37 -1.50 5.81
N ILE A 100 -12.42 -0.17 5.96
CA ILE A 100 -13.41 0.52 6.81
C ILE A 100 -14.82 0.36 6.25
N GLU A 101 -14.96 0.38 4.92
CA GLU A 101 -16.22 0.06 4.22
C GLU A 101 -16.56 -1.45 4.21
N LYS A 102 -15.82 -2.28 4.98
CA LYS A 102 -16.05 -3.72 5.16
C LYS A 102 -15.98 -4.57 3.88
N ASN A 103 -15.17 -4.15 2.91
CA ASN A 103 -14.92 -4.97 1.72
C ASN A 103 -14.02 -6.16 2.08
N SER A 104 -14.52 -7.38 1.81
CA SER A 104 -13.88 -8.64 2.22
C SER A 104 -12.48 -8.84 1.65
N SER A 105 -12.23 -8.52 0.38
CA SER A 105 -10.90 -8.65 -0.24
C SER A 105 -9.89 -7.72 0.42
N PHE A 106 -10.29 -6.48 0.71
CA PHE A 106 -9.42 -5.51 1.38
C PHE A 106 -9.18 -5.85 2.85
N MET A 107 -10.19 -6.37 3.55
CA MET A 107 -10.02 -6.88 4.92
C MET A 107 -9.02 -8.04 4.98
N GLN A 108 -9.06 -8.95 4.00
CA GLN A 108 -8.10 -10.05 3.90
C GLN A 108 -6.67 -9.53 3.69
N LEU A 109 -6.46 -8.59 2.76
CA LEU A 109 -5.16 -7.98 2.55
C LEU A 109 -4.70 -7.17 3.76
N SER A 110 -5.59 -6.43 4.43
CA SER A 110 -5.28 -5.69 5.66
C SER A 110 -4.81 -6.61 6.78
N SER A 111 -5.45 -7.78 6.94
CA SER A 111 -5.00 -8.84 7.86
C SER A 111 -3.61 -9.35 7.50
N LEU A 112 -3.34 -9.57 6.21
CA LEU A 112 -2.05 -10.01 5.71
C LEU A 112 -0.94 -8.98 6.01
N ILE A 113 -1.20 -7.68 5.76
CA ILE A 113 -0.27 -6.58 6.08
C ILE A 113 0.04 -6.55 7.58
N LYS A 114 -0.97 -6.70 8.43
CA LYS A 114 -0.78 -6.76 9.89
C LYS A 114 0.05 -7.97 10.33
N HIS A 115 -0.08 -9.10 9.64
CA HIS A 115 0.65 -10.33 9.96
C HIS A 115 2.11 -10.31 9.44
N TYR A 116 2.39 -9.54 8.39
CA TYR A 116 3.72 -9.38 7.78
C TYR A 116 4.10 -7.89 7.68
N PRO A 117 4.28 -7.17 8.80
CA PRO A 117 4.47 -5.71 8.80
C PRO A 117 5.79 -5.25 8.15
N GLU A 118 6.80 -6.12 8.08
CA GLU A 118 8.07 -5.81 7.41
C GLU A 118 7.98 -5.95 5.89
N MET A 119 6.99 -6.68 5.38
CA MET A 119 6.84 -6.94 3.96
C MET A 119 6.37 -5.69 3.23
N ALA A 120 7.02 -5.36 2.11
CA ALA A 120 6.57 -4.25 1.28
C ALA A 120 5.13 -4.47 0.79
N VAL A 121 4.23 -3.51 1.06
CA VAL A 121 2.81 -3.57 0.65
C VAL A 121 2.66 -3.78 -0.87
N SER A 122 3.58 -3.22 -1.67
CA SER A 122 3.59 -3.44 -3.11
C SER A 122 3.85 -4.90 -3.50
N ALA A 123 4.63 -5.65 -2.72
CA ALA A 123 4.86 -7.06 -2.95
C ALA A 123 3.61 -7.87 -2.60
N LEU A 124 2.99 -7.58 -1.45
CA LEU A 124 1.76 -8.25 -1.01
C LEU A 124 0.64 -8.10 -2.03
N LEU A 125 0.44 -6.89 -2.58
CA LEU A 125 -0.54 -6.62 -3.64
C LEU A 125 -0.32 -7.46 -4.90
N VAL A 126 0.94 -7.63 -5.31
CA VAL A 126 1.30 -8.39 -6.51
C VAL A 126 1.18 -9.88 -6.27
N LEU A 127 1.65 -10.36 -5.10
CA LEU A 127 1.65 -11.77 -4.74
C LEU A 127 0.25 -12.33 -4.44
N SER A 128 -0.67 -11.50 -3.92
CA SER A 128 -2.05 -11.92 -3.68
C SER A 128 -2.91 -11.95 -4.95
N ASN A 129 -2.49 -11.23 -5.99
CA ASN A 129 -3.20 -11.12 -7.26
C ASN A 129 -2.95 -12.35 -8.15
N SER A 130 -3.99 -12.84 -8.83
CA SER A 130 -3.92 -14.02 -9.70
C SER A 130 -3.01 -13.83 -10.92
N GLU A 131 -2.95 -12.62 -11.47
CA GLU A 131 -2.16 -12.27 -12.64
C GLU A 131 -0.73 -11.81 -12.29
N GLY A 132 -0.39 -11.74 -11.00
CA GLY A 132 0.95 -11.35 -10.56
C GLY A 132 1.31 -9.91 -10.94
N ARG A 133 0.32 -9.01 -11.00
CA ARG A 133 0.52 -7.58 -11.24
C ARG A 133 -0.27 -6.71 -10.29
N ARG A 134 0.20 -5.48 -10.10
CA ARG A 134 -0.54 -4.46 -9.34
C ARG A 134 -1.50 -3.72 -10.27
N ASP A 135 -2.79 -3.82 -10.00
CA ASP A 135 -3.81 -3.04 -10.71
C ASP A 135 -4.30 -1.86 -9.86
N ILE A 136 -3.76 -0.68 -10.14
CA ILE A 136 -4.13 0.56 -9.45
C ILE A 136 -5.54 1.03 -9.86
N VAL A 137 -5.99 0.71 -11.06
CA VAL A 137 -7.32 1.09 -11.55
C VAL A 137 -8.38 0.31 -10.79
N GLN A 138 -8.20 -1.01 -10.65
CA GLN A 138 -9.09 -1.83 -9.85
C GLN A 138 -9.13 -1.40 -8.37
N LEU A 139 -7.97 -1.08 -7.78
CA LEU A 139 -7.90 -0.56 -6.42
C LEU A 139 -8.74 0.72 -6.24
N LYS A 140 -8.77 1.60 -7.25
CA LYS A 140 -9.58 2.84 -7.25
C LYS A 140 -11.07 2.57 -7.27
N ASP A 141 -11.46 1.52 -7.99
CA ASP A 141 -12.86 1.15 -8.18
C ASP A 141 -13.39 0.26 -7.03
N GLY A 142 -12.56 0.00 -6.02
CA GLY A 142 -12.93 -0.83 -4.86
C GLY A 142 -12.94 -2.31 -5.17
N TYR A 143 -12.16 -2.73 -6.18
CA TYR A 143 -11.90 -4.12 -6.49
C TYR A 143 -10.47 -4.49 -6.09
N LEU A 144 -10.32 -5.68 -5.50
CA LEU A 144 -9.03 -6.25 -5.17
C LEU A 144 -9.08 -7.76 -5.35
N ASP A 145 -8.22 -8.25 -6.22
CA ASP A 145 -7.96 -9.68 -6.41
C ASP A 145 -7.00 -10.20 -5.33
N VAL A 146 -7.48 -11.18 -4.57
CA VAL A 146 -6.75 -11.89 -3.51
C VAL A 146 -6.75 -13.41 -3.72
N LEU A 147 -6.97 -13.88 -4.96
CA LEU A 147 -7.08 -15.32 -5.26
C LEU A 147 -5.80 -16.11 -4.94
N ASN A 148 -4.62 -15.46 -4.99
CA ASN A 148 -3.34 -16.08 -4.67
C ASN A 148 -2.88 -15.83 -3.22
N ILE A 149 -3.80 -15.54 -2.28
CA ILE A 149 -3.42 -15.19 -0.90
C ILE A 149 -2.63 -16.29 -0.18
N ASP A 150 -2.91 -17.57 -0.44
CA ASP A 150 -2.19 -18.68 0.18
C ASP A 150 -0.76 -18.82 -0.36
N HIS A 151 -0.58 -18.63 -1.68
CA HIS A 151 0.76 -18.54 -2.27
C HIS A 151 1.53 -17.34 -1.71
N CYS A 152 0.87 -16.19 -1.57
CA CYS A 152 1.44 -15.01 -0.94
C CYS A 152 1.91 -15.30 0.51
N ARG A 153 1.10 -16.00 1.31
CA ARG A 153 1.51 -16.44 2.67
C ARG A 153 2.75 -17.32 2.62
N LYS A 154 2.78 -18.33 1.76
CA LYS A 154 3.95 -19.22 1.59
C LYS A 154 5.23 -18.44 1.27
N VAL A 155 5.16 -17.47 0.37
CA VAL A 155 6.30 -16.59 0.03
C VAL A 155 6.72 -15.77 1.26
N CYS A 156 5.76 -15.17 1.98
CA CYS A 156 6.04 -14.35 3.15
C CYS A 156 6.67 -15.14 4.31
N ASP A 157 6.18 -16.35 4.57
CA ASP A 157 6.73 -17.26 5.57
C ASP A 157 8.15 -17.67 5.19
N THR A 158 8.38 -17.98 3.91
CA THR A 158 9.73 -18.29 3.42
C THR A 158 10.69 -17.10 3.60
N CYS A 159 10.26 -15.87 3.30
CA CYS A 159 11.06 -14.67 3.56
C CYS A 159 11.36 -14.48 5.05
N LYS A 160 10.38 -14.70 5.95
CA LYS A 160 10.60 -14.63 7.40
C LYS A 160 11.64 -15.65 7.86
N ASP A 161 11.56 -16.87 7.36
CA ASP A 161 12.51 -17.93 7.72
C ASP A 161 13.92 -17.62 7.21
N LEU A 162 14.07 -17.14 5.97
CA LEU A 162 15.35 -16.70 5.42
C LEU A 162 15.94 -15.52 6.21
N SER A 163 15.11 -14.53 6.56
CA SER A 163 15.55 -13.40 7.39
C SER A 163 16.02 -13.86 8.78
N ARG A 164 15.26 -14.75 9.44
CA ARG A 164 15.61 -15.31 10.75
C ARG A 164 16.94 -16.07 10.71
N ARG A 165 17.19 -16.84 9.66
CA ARG A 165 18.40 -17.68 9.52
C ARG A 165 19.64 -16.87 9.19
N TYR A 166 19.51 -15.86 8.32
CA TYR A 166 20.67 -15.19 7.71
C TYR A 166 20.77 -13.69 8.03
N GLY A 167 19.85 -13.12 8.80
CA GLY A 167 19.82 -11.67 9.09
C GLY A 167 19.54 -10.80 7.86
N ALA A 168 18.94 -11.38 6.83
CA ALA A 168 18.81 -10.79 5.50
C ALA A 168 17.56 -9.90 5.39
N GLY A 169 17.61 -8.66 5.91
CA GLY A 169 16.47 -7.74 5.85
C GLY A 169 16.00 -7.38 4.43
N PHE A 170 16.85 -7.55 3.41
CA PHE A 170 16.49 -7.30 2.01
C PHE A 170 15.41 -8.26 1.48
N VAL A 171 15.15 -9.39 2.15
CA VAL A 171 14.14 -10.35 1.71
C VAL A 171 12.70 -9.83 1.81
N PHE A 172 12.50 -8.71 2.50
CA PHE A 172 11.20 -8.04 2.60
C PHE A 172 11.02 -6.89 1.59
N ASP A 173 12.10 -6.48 0.92
CA ASP A 173 12.04 -5.49 -0.16
C ASP A 173 11.33 -6.09 -1.36
N SER A 174 10.44 -5.34 -2.01
CA SER A 174 9.49 -5.87 -3.00
C SER A 174 10.06 -6.72 -4.13
N ARG A 175 11.35 -6.58 -4.47
CA ARG A 175 12.01 -7.30 -5.55
C ARG A 175 12.31 -8.76 -5.19
N PHE A 176 12.75 -9.03 -3.95
CA PHE A 176 13.14 -10.38 -3.54
C PHE A 176 11.94 -11.34 -3.42
N PRO A 177 10.83 -11.01 -2.71
CA PRO A 177 9.64 -11.86 -2.66
C PRO A 177 9.08 -12.18 -4.06
N LEU A 178 9.18 -11.26 -5.01
CA LEU A 178 8.72 -11.49 -6.38
C LEU A 178 9.64 -12.43 -7.16
N ALA A 179 10.95 -12.38 -6.94
CA ALA A 179 11.89 -13.35 -7.48
C ALA A 179 11.69 -14.73 -6.84
N LEU A 180 11.55 -14.78 -5.51
CA LEU A 180 11.28 -16.00 -4.76
C LEU A 180 9.95 -16.64 -5.15
N SER A 181 8.91 -15.85 -5.36
CA SER A 181 7.61 -16.34 -5.85
C SER A 181 7.74 -17.04 -7.19
N LYS A 182 8.48 -16.45 -8.14
CA LYS A 182 8.78 -17.08 -9.43
C LYS A 182 9.55 -18.39 -9.23
N ALA A 183 10.57 -18.40 -8.38
CA ALA A 183 11.35 -19.60 -8.08
C ALA A 183 10.47 -20.72 -7.48
N LEU A 184 9.64 -20.41 -6.49
CA LEU A 184 8.72 -21.37 -5.85
C LEU A 184 7.67 -21.95 -6.81
N SER A 185 7.35 -21.23 -7.89
CA SER A 185 6.46 -21.69 -8.95
C SER A 185 7.19 -22.40 -10.11
N THR A 186 8.52 -22.48 -10.08
CA THR A 186 9.32 -23.16 -11.12
C THR A 186 9.40 -24.65 -10.83
N GLU A 187 9.09 -25.47 -11.85
CA GLU A 187 9.20 -26.93 -11.75
C GLU A 187 10.63 -27.35 -11.34
N GLY A 188 10.71 -28.29 -10.40
CA GLY A 188 11.99 -28.78 -9.87
C GLY A 188 12.63 -27.89 -8.79
N PHE A 189 12.14 -26.66 -8.57
CA PHE A 189 12.62 -25.83 -7.46
C PHE A 189 12.16 -26.40 -6.12
N ARG A 190 13.08 -26.45 -5.15
CA ARG A 190 12.82 -26.84 -3.76
C ARG A 190 13.51 -25.87 -2.81
N ILE A 191 12.76 -25.27 -1.90
CA ILE A 191 13.28 -24.25 -0.98
C ILE A 191 14.33 -24.85 -0.02
N GLU A 192 14.16 -26.11 0.37
CA GLU A 192 15.09 -26.84 1.24
C GLU A 192 16.47 -26.93 0.60
N ARG A 193 16.51 -27.20 -0.71
CA ARG A 193 17.76 -27.25 -1.45
C ARG A 193 18.41 -25.88 -1.53
N LEU A 194 17.64 -24.82 -1.82
CA LEU A 194 18.20 -23.46 -1.83
C LEU A 194 18.84 -23.14 -0.48
N ILE A 195 18.13 -23.45 0.61
CA ILE A 195 18.61 -23.28 1.99
C ILE A 195 19.91 -24.05 2.23
N GLU A 196 19.99 -25.34 1.86
CA GLU A 196 21.21 -26.14 1.98
C GLU A 196 22.40 -25.49 1.25
N GLN A 197 22.17 -24.93 0.06
CA GLN A 197 23.23 -24.28 -0.71
C GLN A 197 23.63 -22.90 -0.15
N ILE A 198 22.70 -22.17 0.48
CA ILE A 198 23.02 -20.94 1.22
C ILE A 198 23.85 -21.29 2.46
N ASP A 199 23.47 -22.32 3.21
CA ASP A 199 24.20 -22.77 4.41
C ASP A 199 25.67 -23.13 4.10
N LEU A 200 25.95 -23.67 2.90
CA LEU A 200 27.31 -23.96 2.43
C LEU A 200 28.14 -22.70 2.09
N SER A 201 27.50 -21.64 1.61
CA SER A 201 28.18 -20.36 1.31
C SER A 201 27.26 -19.17 1.55
N PRO A 202 27.09 -18.75 2.83
CA PRO A 202 26.17 -17.68 3.20
C PRO A 202 26.54 -16.33 2.59
N ARG A 203 27.82 -16.16 2.20
CA ARG A 203 28.35 -14.93 1.59
C ARG A 203 27.76 -14.62 0.22
N ASP A 204 27.15 -15.60 -0.43
CA ASP A 204 26.55 -15.43 -1.75
C ASP A 204 25.08 -15.02 -1.67
N PHE A 205 24.46 -15.14 -0.49
CA PHE A 205 23.09 -14.69 -0.26
C PHE A 205 23.08 -13.21 0.13
N VAL A 206 23.12 -12.35 -0.89
CA VAL A 206 23.34 -10.91 -0.73
C VAL A 206 22.19 -10.08 -1.29
N ARG A 207 22.18 -8.79 -0.94
CA ARG A 207 21.24 -7.83 -1.50
C ARG A 207 21.54 -7.57 -2.98
N CYS A 208 20.51 -7.61 -3.81
CA CYS A 208 20.55 -7.20 -5.21
C CYS A 208 19.69 -5.96 -5.47
N HIS A 209 19.84 -5.36 -6.66
CA HIS A 209 19.16 -4.12 -7.05
C HIS A 209 17.93 -4.33 -7.92
N THR A 210 17.85 -5.43 -8.68
CA THR A 210 16.72 -5.77 -9.55
C THR A 210 16.11 -7.13 -9.22
N LYS A 211 14.90 -7.40 -9.73
CA LYS A 211 14.27 -8.72 -9.58
C LYS A 211 15.07 -9.78 -10.34
N GLU A 212 15.58 -9.43 -11.51
CA GLU A 212 16.36 -10.30 -12.40
C GLU A 212 17.67 -10.73 -11.71
N GLN A 213 18.38 -9.80 -11.07
CA GLN A 213 19.58 -10.14 -10.29
C GLN A 213 19.27 -11.08 -9.11
N TYR A 214 18.10 -10.94 -8.47
CA TYR A 214 17.68 -11.89 -7.45
C TYR A 214 17.34 -13.26 -8.04
N LEU A 215 16.75 -13.32 -9.24
CA LEU A 215 16.52 -14.59 -9.94
C LEU A 215 17.84 -15.28 -10.29
N ASP A 216 18.82 -14.53 -10.82
CA ASP A 216 20.16 -15.04 -11.13
C ASP A 216 20.85 -15.57 -9.87
N MET A 217 20.84 -14.80 -8.77
CA MET A 217 21.40 -15.23 -7.48
C MET A 217 20.73 -16.52 -6.97
N ILE A 218 19.39 -16.59 -6.99
CA ILE A 218 18.65 -17.78 -6.57
C ILE A 218 19.00 -18.98 -7.45
N GLU A 219 19.06 -18.79 -8.77
CA GLU A 219 19.40 -19.83 -9.74
C GLU A 219 20.83 -20.34 -9.52
N GLU A 220 21.81 -19.45 -9.43
CA GLU A 220 23.21 -19.78 -9.22
C GLU A 220 23.42 -20.54 -7.91
N ILE A 221 22.82 -20.08 -6.81
CA ILE A 221 22.91 -20.76 -5.52
C ILE A 221 22.26 -22.14 -5.61
N PHE A 222 21.06 -22.25 -6.17
CA PHE A 222 20.33 -23.53 -6.25
C PHE A 222 21.04 -24.57 -7.14
N ASN A 223 21.59 -24.13 -8.28
CA ASN A 223 22.21 -24.99 -9.29
C ASN A 223 23.62 -25.44 -8.94
N ARG A 224 24.20 -24.98 -7.83
CA ARG A 224 25.51 -25.44 -7.34
C ARG A 224 25.56 -26.95 -7.26
N GLN A 225 26.67 -27.50 -7.72
CA GLN A 225 26.96 -28.94 -7.66
C GLN A 225 25.95 -29.82 -8.41
N LEU A 226 25.00 -29.25 -9.17
CA LEU A 226 24.12 -30.00 -10.05
C LEU A 226 24.78 -30.19 -11.41
N SER A 227 24.90 -31.45 -11.83
CA SER A 227 25.22 -31.82 -13.21
C SER A 227 23.98 -32.06 -14.07
N ARG A 228 22.83 -32.35 -13.44
CA ARG A 228 21.52 -32.60 -14.06
C ARG A 228 20.41 -31.93 -13.24
N ASN A 229 19.23 -31.77 -13.82
CA ASN A 229 18.05 -31.15 -13.17
C ASN A 229 18.30 -29.73 -12.66
N LYS A 230 19.08 -28.95 -13.42
CA LYS A 230 19.22 -27.52 -13.17
C LYS A 230 17.91 -26.82 -13.49
N ILE A 231 17.56 -25.82 -12.68
CA ILE A 231 16.46 -24.92 -12.98
C ILE A 231 16.96 -23.75 -13.82
N ARG A 232 16.03 -23.07 -14.48
CA ARG A 232 16.28 -21.80 -15.15
C ARG A 232 15.18 -20.81 -14.77
N LEU A 233 15.57 -19.67 -14.22
CA LEU A 233 14.72 -18.61 -13.72
C LEU A 233 14.78 -17.35 -14.61
N THR A 234 15.90 -17.16 -15.33
CA THR A 234 16.11 -16.07 -16.30
C THR A 234 16.22 -16.52 -17.75
#